data_AF-A0A3D3HL44-F1
#
_entry.id   AF-A0A3D3HL44-F1
#
_cell.length_a   1.000
_cell.length_b   1.000
_cell.length_c   1.000
_cell.angle_alpha   90.00
_cell.angle_beta   90.00
_cell.angle_gamma   90.00
#
_symmetry.space_group_name_H-M   'P 1'
#
loop_
_entity.id
_entity.type
_entity.pdbx_description
1 polymer ?
#
loop_
_entity_poly.entity_id
_entity_poly.type
_entity_poly.pdbx_seq_one_letter_code
_entity_poly.pdbx_strand_id
1 'polypeptide(L)' 'MSAQSDYLPAGLPHNRALWPVEYQEKEQLDLVASRMVKQLRMQKIHRTAVLVAIEKTPAEQQAFFRERLNYWQGVMKV' A
#
# COMPACT_ATOMS: atom_id res chain seq x y z
N MET A 1 8.63 -16.91 -4.72
CA MET A 1 8.29 -16.35 -6.04
C MET A 1 7.66 -15.00 -5.79
N SER A 2 8.33 -13.91 -6.19
CA SER A 2 7.80 -12.55 -6.09
C SER A 2 6.61 -12.44 -7.04
N ALA A 3 5.43 -12.82 -6.58
CA ALA A 3 4.21 -12.49 -7.28
C ALA A 3 4.19 -10.96 -7.37
N GLN A 4 4.32 -10.47 -8.60
CA GLN A 4 4.11 -9.07 -8.90
C GLN A 4 2.77 -8.65 -8.29
N SER A 5 2.72 -7.49 -7.63
CA SER A 5 1.49 -7.03 -7.01
C SER A 5 0.36 -7.02 -8.03
N ASP A 6 -0.81 -7.48 -7.60
CA ASP A 6 -2.04 -7.63 -8.38
C ASP A 6 -2.49 -6.35 -9.12
N TYR A 7 -2.14 -5.19 -8.59
CA TYR A 7 -2.45 -3.88 -9.18
C TYR A 7 -1.44 -3.40 -10.25
N LEU A 8 -0.34 -4.12 -10.48
CA LEU A 8 0.68 -3.76 -11.46
C LEU A 8 0.49 -4.54 -12.76
N PRO A 9 0.51 -3.89 -13.94
CA PRO A 9 0.37 -4.57 -15.22
C PRO A 9 1.59 -5.45 -15.52
N ALA A 10 1.35 -6.58 -16.18
CA ALA A 10 2.42 -7.44 -16.66
C ALA A 10 3.36 -6.69 -17.62
N GLY A 11 4.66 -7.00 -17.57
CA GLY A 11 5.65 -6.43 -18.49
C GLY A 11 6.26 -5.09 -18.07
N LEU A 12 5.99 -4.60 -16.85
CA LEU A 12 6.76 -3.48 -16.30
C LEU A 12 8.25 -3.81 -16.24
N PRO A 13 9.14 -2.82 -16.52
CA PRO A 13 10.57 -3.01 -16.37
C PRO A 13 10.94 -3.45 -14.95
N HIS A 14 12.00 -4.24 -14.79
CA HIS A 14 12.49 -4.58 -13.45
C HIS A 14 12.93 -3.33 -12.66
N ASN A 15 13.47 -2.32 -13.36
CA ASN A 15 13.83 -1.05 -12.77
C ASN A 15 12.58 -0.17 -12.53
N ARG A 16 12.24 0.02 -11.25
CA ARG A 16 11.09 0.83 -10.79
C ARG A 16 11.18 2.31 -11.17
N ALA A 17 12.38 2.85 -11.33
CA ALA A 17 12.57 4.23 -11.76
C ALA A 17 12.10 4.48 -13.20
N LEU A 18 11.95 3.41 -14.00
CA LEU A 18 11.42 3.47 -15.36
C LEU A 18 9.90 3.30 -15.42
N TRP A 19 9.24 3.10 -14.28
CA TRP A 19 7.79 2.93 -14.27
C TRP A 19 7.09 4.25 -14.55
N PRO A 20 5.92 4.23 -15.20
CA PRO A 20 4.98 5.34 -15.17
C PRO A 20 4.73 5.82 -13.73
N VAL A 21 4.59 7.14 -13.55
CA VAL A 21 4.43 7.77 -12.23
C VAL A 21 3.29 7.15 -11.43
N GLU A 22 2.16 6.86 -12.08
CA GLU A 22 1.01 6.20 -11.45
C GLU A 22 1.38 4.89 -10.74
N TYR A 23 2.22 4.06 -11.34
CA TYR A 23 2.62 2.78 -10.73
C TYR A 23 3.67 2.95 -9.63
N GLN A 24 4.52 3.98 -9.73
CA GLN A 24 5.44 4.34 -8.64
C GLN A 24 4.65 4.82 -7.40
N GLU A 25 3.63 5.65 -7.61
CA GLU A 25 2.76 6.14 -6.54
C GLU A 25 1.95 5.01 -5.89
N LYS A 26 1.38 4.11 -6.70
CA LYS A 26 0.69 2.91 -6.20
C LYS A 26 1.63 2.01 -5.39
N GLU A 27 2.85 1.80 -5.85
CA GLU A 27 3.85 1.05 -5.08
C GLU A 27 4.16 1.74 -3.75
N GLN A 28 4.37 3.05 -3.76
CA GLN A 28 4.65 3.79 -2.54
C GLN A 28 3.49 3.69 -1.53
N LEU A 29 2.25 3.78 -1.99
CA LEU A 29 1.07 3.60 -1.14
C LEU A 29 0.95 2.17 -0.60
N ASP A 30 1.26 1.15 -1.40
CA ASP A 30 1.28 -0.25 -0.92
C ASP A 30 2.35 -0.48 0.15
N LEU A 31 3.55 0.08 -0.04
CA LEU A 31 4.63 0.03 0.95
C LEU A 31 4.22 0.74 2.25
N VAL A 32 3.56 1.89 2.16
CA VAL A 32 3.02 2.59 3.34
C VAL A 32 1.95 1.73 4.01
N ALA A 33 1.02 1.13 3.26
CA ALA A 33 -0.03 0.28 3.81
C ALA A 33 0.55 -0.90 4.59
N SER A 34 1.51 -1.62 4.00
CA SER A 34 2.18 -2.75 4.65
C SER A 34 2.84 -2.34 5.96
N ARG A 35 3.54 -1.19 5.96
CA ARG A 35 4.23 -0.66 7.14
C ARG A 35 3.24 -0.27 8.23
N MET A 36 2.15 0.41 7.89
CA MET A 36 1.14 0.84 8.87
C MET A 36 0.44 -0.36 9.52
N VAL A 37 0.05 -1.37 8.74
CA VAL A 37 -0.54 -2.59 9.31
C VAL A 37 0.44 -3.30 10.24
N LYS A 38 1.72 -3.39 9.86
CA LYS A 38 2.76 -3.94 10.73
C LYS A 38 2.89 -3.14 12.03
N GLN A 39 2.92 -1.81 11.95
CA GLN A 39 3.02 -0.93 13.13
C GLN A 39 1.79 -1.02 14.04
N LEU A 40 0.57 -1.14 13.48
CA LEU A 40 -0.66 -1.40 14.24
C LEU A 40 -0.56 -2.71 15.03
N ARG A 41 -0.13 -3.80 14.39
CA ARG A 41 0.05 -5.10 15.06
C ARG A 41 1.07 -5.04 16.18
N MET A 42 2.15 -4.29 15.96
CA MET A 42 3.18 -4.05 16.98
C MET A 42 2.77 -3.01 18.04
N GLN A 43 1.52 -2.50 18.00
CA GLN A 43 1.00 -1.46 18.90
C GLN A 43 1.83 -0.16 18.92
N LYS A 44 2.58 0.10 17.84
CA LYS A 44 3.40 1.31 17.69
C LYS A 44 2.57 2.53 17.25
N ILE A 45 1.43 2.27 16.62
CA ILE A 45 0.47 3.29 16.20
C ILE A 45 -0.95 2.82 16.55
N HIS A 46 -1.88 3.77 16.62
CA HIS A 46 -3.30 3.48 16.83
C HIS A 46 -4.08 3.54 15.52
N ARG A 47 -5.30 2.97 15.51
CA ARG A 47 -6.21 3.00 14.36
C ARG A 47 -6.48 4.41 13.83
N THR A 48 -6.51 5.40 14.71
CA THR A 48 -6.68 6.82 14.34
C THR A 48 -5.56 7.30 13.39
N ALA A 49 -4.32 6.84 13.57
CA ALA A 49 -3.22 7.21 12.67
C ALA A 49 -3.45 6.70 11.24
N VAL A 50 -4.08 5.53 11.09
CA VAL A 50 -4.48 4.99 9.77
C VAL A 50 -5.58 5.82 9.13
N LEU A 51 -6.59 6.21 9.90
CA LEU A 51 -7.67 7.07 9.41
C LEU A 51 -7.13 8.41 8.91
N VAL A 52 -6.25 9.04 9.69
CA VAL A 52 -5.60 10.30 9.30
C VAL A 52 -4.73 10.12 8.05
N ALA A 53 -4.01 9.00 7.91
CA ALA A 53 -3.23 8.74 6.70
C ALA A 53 -4.12 8.58 5.47
N ILE A 54 -5.29 7.93 5.60
CA ILE A 54 -6.27 7.83 4.52
C ILE A 54 -6.79 9.22 4.14
N GLU A 55 -7.18 10.04 5.11
CA GLU A 55 -7.69 11.40 4.86
C GLU A 55 -6.66 12.32 4.19
N LYS A 56 -5.38 12.17 4.53
CA LYS A 56 -4.26 12.92 3.91
C LYS A 56 -3.90 12.44 2.51
N THR A 57 -4.33 11.25 2.11
CA THR A 57 -4.07 10.71 0.78
C THR A 57 -4.98 11.42 -0.23
N PRO A 58 -4.49 11.80 -1.43
CA PRO A 58 -5.32 12.38 -2.48
C PRO A 58 -6.57 11.54 -2.75
N ALA A 59 -7.72 12.19 -2.96
CA ALA A 59 -9.04 11.52 -3.04
C ALA A 59 -9.05 10.36 -4.06
N GLU A 60 -8.40 10.54 -5.20
CA GLU A 60 -8.27 9.55 -6.28
C GLU A 60 -7.51 8.28 -5.84
N GLN A 61 -6.60 8.41 -4.87
CA GLN A 61 -5.75 7.33 -4.36
C GLN A 61 -6.29 6.71 -3.07
N GLN A 62 -7.27 7.32 -2.40
CA GLN A 62 -7.79 6.83 -1.11
C GLN A 62 -8.42 5.43 -1.24
N ALA A 63 -9.15 5.17 -2.33
CA ALA A 63 -9.78 3.88 -2.56
C ALA A 63 -8.72 2.77 -2.64
N PHE A 64 -7.69 2.99 -3.45
CA PHE A 64 -6.55 2.09 -3.58
C PHE A 64 -5.83 1.88 -2.24
N PHE A 65 -5.56 2.96 -1.50
CA PHE A 65 -4.86 2.85 -0.23
C PHE A 65 -5.66 2.06 0.82
N ARG A 66 -6.98 2.24 0.87
CA ARG A 66 -7.89 1.42 1.72
C ARG A 66 -7.86 -0.06 1.33
N GLU A 67 -7.88 -0.35 0.03
CA GLU A 67 -7.77 -1.72 -0.47
C GLU A 67 -6.46 -2.38 -0.02
N ARG A 68 -5.32 -1.68 -0.17
CA ARG A 68 -4.02 -2.21 0.27
C ARG A 68 -3.93 -2.40 1.78
N LEU A 69 -4.49 -1.48 2.57
CA LEU A 69 -4.58 -1.65 4.03
C LEU A 69 -5.37 -2.91 4.40
N ASN A 70 -6.50 -3.18 3.73
CA ASN A 70 -7.29 -4.38 3.96
C ASN A 70 -6.58 -5.66 3.51
N TYR A 71 -5.91 -5.63 2.35
CA TYR A 71 -5.08 -6.73 1.86
C TYR A 71 -4.02 -7.12 2.90
N TRP A 72 -3.21 -6.16 3.36
CA TRP A 72 -2.17 -6.43 4.35
C TRP A 72 -2.73 -6.87 5.70
N GLN A 73 -3.89 -6.36 6.12
CA GLN A 73 -4.58 -6.91 7.29
C GLN A 73 -4.95 -8.38 7.10
N GLY A 74 -5.40 -8.79 5.91
CA GLY A 74 -5.67 -10.20 5.59
C GLY A 74 -4.40 -11.05 5.61
N VAL A 75 -3.36 -10.62 4.90
CA VAL A 75 -2.07 -11.32 4.81
C VAL A 75 -1.41 -11.49 6.19
N MET A 76 -1.50 -10.47 7.03
CA MET A 76 -0.90 -10.45 8.36
C MET A 76 -1.85 -10.98 9.46
N LYS A 77 -3.04 -11.50 9.15
CA LYS A 77 -3.85 -12.21 10.16
C LYS A 77 -3.37 -13.63 10.41
N VAL A 78 -2.52 -14.15 9.53
CA VAL A 78 -1.76 -15.40 9.70
C VAL A 78 -0.62 -15.18 10.69
#